data_AF-A0AAW2U1X6-F1
#
_entry.id   AF-A0AAW2U1X6-F1
#
_cell.length_a   1.000
_cell.length_b   1.000
_cell.length_c   1.000
_cell.angle_alpha   90.00
_cell.angle_beta   90.00
_cell.angle_gamma   90.00
#
_symmetry.space_group_name_H-M   'P 1'
#
loop_
_entity.id
_entity.type
_entity.pdbx_description
1 polymer ?
#
loop_
_entity_poly.entity_id
_entity_poly.type
_entity_poly.pdbx_seq_one_letter_code
_entity_poly.pdbx_strand_id
1 'polypeptide(L)'
;MSGLRISDEHVSGGFSCDLKVVSDSNLFYIKTILEHNGVYNCFSEITTNPALVDGGRLRIFPYHDAASSHGCDLCPPNLCKGRVIQQIRSSISENESKRIIYVGDGMNDFCPTLKLVAGDCVMPRKNFPLWGRILKNSQLVKAKVYEWGDSEDLARILLKLINSNED
;
A
#
# COMPACT_ATOMS: atom_id res chain seq x y z
N MET A 1 2.57 -5.44 7.16
CA MET A 1 2.72 -4.00 6.82
C MET A 1 2.69 -3.93 5.30
N SER A 2 1.66 -3.35 4.70
CA SER A 2 1.57 -3.14 3.26
C SER A 2 2.16 -1.77 2.91
N GLY A 3 3.21 -1.76 2.09
CA GLY A 3 3.93 -0.56 1.65
C GLY A 3 3.60 -0.24 0.20
N LEU A 4 3.30 1.02 -0.09
CA LEU A 4 3.04 1.54 -1.43
C LEU A 4 4.22 2.42 -1.85
N ARG A 5 4.67 2.30 -3.10
CA ARG A 5 5.70 3.17 -3.68
C ARG A 5 5.18 3.78 -4.99
N ILE A 6 5.40 5.09 -5.17
CA ILE A 6 5.05 5.90 -6.34
C ILE A 6 6.34 6.54 -6.85
N SER A 7 6.69 6.46 -8.14
CA SER A 7 7.94 7.03 -8.70
C SER A 7 7.73 8.40 -9.35
N ASP A 8 8.59 9.38 -9.09
CA ASP A 8 8.64 10.69 -9.77
C ASP A 8 10.01 10.91 -10.45
N GLU A 9 10.02 11.39 -11.69
CA GLU A 9 11.24 11.82 -12.38
C GLU A 9 11.51 13.31 -12.12
N HIS A 10 12.78 13.65 -11.85
CA HIS A 10 13.41 14.98 -11.72
C HIS A 10 13.79 15.44 -10.29
N VAL A 11 14.81 14.81 -9.68
CA VAL A 11 15.86 15.51 -8.90
C VAL A 11 17.18 14.72 -9.00
N SER A 12 18.28 15.44 -9.25
CA SER A 12 19.65 14.96 -9.27
C SER A 12 20.07 14.25 -7.97
N GLY A 13 20.37 12.95 -8.04
CA GLY A 13 21.18 12.25 -7.03
C GLY A 13 20.49 11.25 -6.10
N GLY A 14 19.23 10.86 -6.35
CA GLY A 14 18.57 9.79 -5.60
C GLY A 14 17.25 9.39 -6.26
N PHE A 15 16.98 8.08 -6.34
CA PHE A 15 15.74 7.56 -6.92
C PHE A 15 14.52 8.16 -6.19
N SER A 16 13.85 9.12 -6.83
CA SER A 16 12.71 9.83 -6.26
C SER A 16 11.49 8.90 -6.31
N CYS A 17 11.23 8.25 -5.18
CA CYS A 17 9.98 7.56 -5.01
C CYS A 17 9.32 8.00 -3.71
N ASP A 18 8.05 8.30 -3.83
CA ASP A 18 7.17 8.60 -2.72
C ASP A 18 6.67 7.29 -2.08
N LEU A 19 7.00 7.10 -0.81
CA LEU A 19 6.60 5.93 -0.03
C LEU A 19 5.39 6.27 0.84
N LYS A 20 4.37 5.41 0.81
CA LYS A 20 3.16 5.55 1.63
C LYS A 20 2.84 4.23 2.34
N VAL A 21 2.23 4.32 3.52
CA VAL A 21 1.70 3.16 4.24
C VAL A 21 0.19 3.20 4.19
N VAL A 22 -0.44 2.07 3.84
CA VAL A 22 -1.88 1.86 4.00
C VAL A 22 -2.08 0.61 4.84
N SER A 23 -2.57 0.74 6.07
CA SER A 23 -2.59 -0.36 7.04
C SER A 23 -3.88 -0.39 7.86
N ASP A 24 -4.43 -1.59 8.03
CA ASP A 24 -5.61 -1.86 8.86
C ASP A 24 -5.28 -1.99 10.37
N SER A 25 -4.07 -1.57 10.76
CA SER A 25 -3.62 -1.49 12.15
C SER A 25 -4.09 -0.17 12.78
N ASN A 26 -3.25 0.51 13.55
CA ASN A 26 -3.55 1.83 14.11
C ASN A 26 -2.31 2.74 14.08
N LEU A 27 -2.55 4.05 14.13
CA LEU A 27 -1.50 5.05 14.00
C LEU A 27 -0.44 4.95 15.10
N PHE A 28 -0.84 4.68 16.34
CA PHE A 28 0.09 4.53 17.46
C PHE A 28 1.09 3.40 17.19
N TYR A 29 0.61 2.22 16.81
CA TYR A 29 1.43 1.05 16.51
C TYR A 29 2.38 1.28 15.34
N ILE A 30 1.84 1.75 14.20
CA ILE A 30 2.65 1.96 12.98
C ILE A 30 3.73 3.02 13.23
N LYS A 31 3.35 4.17 13.82
CA LYS A 31 4.29 5.24 14.14
C LYS A 31 5.41 4.75 15.06
N THR A 32 5.06 4.04 16.14
CA THR A 32 6.03 3.50 17.09
C THR A 32 7.08 2.62 16.42
N ILE A 33 6.66 1.70 15.54
CA ILE A 33 7.60 0.80 14.84
C ILE A 33 8.49 1.57 13.86
N LEU A 34 7.91 2.49 13.08
CA LEU A 34 8.68 3.24 12.09
C LEU A 34 9.69 4.19 12.74
N GLU A 35 9.33 4.84 13.85
CA GLU A 35 10.22 5.70 14.63
C GLU A 35 11.34 4.89 15.28
N HIS A 36 11.03 3.74 15.89
CA HIS A 36 12.03 2.86 16.50
C HIS A 36 13.08 2.40 15.49
N ASN A 37 12.69 2.15 14.23
CA ASN A 37 13.59 1.74 13.16
C ASN A 37 14.21 2.92 12.39
N GLY A 38 13.93 4.17 12.76
CA GLY A 38 14.51 5.36 12.12
C GLY A 38 14.02 5.62 10.68
N VAL A 39 12.92 5.00 10.25
CA VAL A 39 12.40 5.08 8.86
C VAL A 39 11.09 5.85 8.74
N TYR A 40 10.59 6.44 9.83
CA TYR A 40 9.34 7.22 9.82
C TYR A 40 9.34 8.31 8.74
N ASN A 41 10.43 9.09 8.66
CA ASN A 41 10.57 10.19 7.71
C ASN A 41 10.76 9.74 6.25
N CYS A 42 10.85 8.43 5.98
CA CYS A 42 10.88 7.91 4.62
C CYS A 42 9.48 7.88 3.99
N PHE A 43 8.42 7.94 4.78
CA PHE A 43 7.04 7.85 4.30
C PHE A 43 6.39 9.24 4.30
N SER A 44 5.85 9.67 3.15
CA SER A 44 5.12 10.93 3.04
C SER A 44 3.74 10.87 3.68
N GLU A 45 3.16 9.67 3.77
CA GLU A 45 1.80 9.47 4.23
C GLU A 45 1.60 8.10 4.88
N ILE A 46 0.82 8.09 5.97
CA ILE A 46 0.40 6.89 6.68
C ILE A 46 -1.13 6.92 6.81
N THR A 47 -1.80 6.11 6.02
CA THR A 47 -3.26 5.92 6.06
C THR A 47 -3.59 4.68 6.91
N THR A 48 -4.14 4.90 8.09
CA THR A 48 -4.52 3.83 9.03
C THR A 48 -5.60 4.30 9.99
N ASN A 49 -6.10 3.41 10.85
CA ASN A 49 -7.08 3.77 11.88
C ASN A 49 -6.45 4.78 12.87
N PRO A 50 -7.04 5.98 13.06
CA PRO A 50 -6.55 6.95 14.02
C PRO A 50 -6.49 6.38 15.44
N ALA A 51 -5.56 6.88 16.24
CA ALA A 51 -5.42 6.47 17.63
C ALA A 51 -5.07 7.65 18.53
N LEU A 52 -5.62 7.64 19.74
CA LEU A 52 -5.37 8.60 20.80
C LEU A 52 -5.08 7.88 22.11
N VAL A 53 -4.05 8.30 22.84
CA VAL A 53 -3.84 7.88 24.22
C VAL A 53 -4.52 8.88 25.13
N ASP A 54 -5.50 8.42 25.91
CA ASP A 54 -6.27 9.24 26.82
C ASP A 54 -6.42 8.52 28.17
N GLY A 55 -6.01 9.17 29.26
CA GLY A 55 -6.04 8.59 30.61
C GLY A 55 -5.32 7.23 30.73
N GLY A 56 -4.21 7.05 30.01
CA GLY A 56 -3.47 5.78 29.98
C GLY A 56 -4.13 4.68 29.14
N ARG A 57 -5.19 4.98 28.39
CA ARG A 57 -5.88 4.03 27.50
C ARG A 57 -5.67 4.41 26.04
N LEU A 58 -5.39 3.40 25.21
CA LEU A 58 -5.35 3.57 23.77
C LEU A 58 -6.76 3.46 23.20
N ARG A 59 -7.25 4.55 22.59
CA ARG A 59 -8.51 4.61 21.86
C ARG A 59 -8.22 4.57 20.37
N ILE A 60 -8.86 3.67 19.64
CA ILE A 60 -8.70 3.49 18.20
C ILE A 60 -10.04 3.82 17.53
N PHE A 61 -9.98 4.58 16.44
CA PHE A 61 -11.14 5.02 15.68
C PHE A 61 -11.07 4.45 14.26
N PRO A 62 -12.20 4.15 13.61
CA PRO A 62 -12.18 3.72 12.22
C PRO A 62 -11.71 4.86 11.31
N TYR A 63 -10.97 4.53 10.26
CA TYR A 63 -10.54 5.52 9.26
C TYR A 63 -11.72 6.03 8.42
N HIS A 64 -12.61 5.13 8.01
CA HIS A 64 -13.89 5.51 7.44
C HIS A 64 -14.89 5.81 8.54
N ASP A 65 -15.74 6.81 8.31
CA ASP A 65 -16.83 7.15 9.23
C ASP A 65 -17.72 5.92 9.48
N ALA A 66 -17.88 5.56 10.75
CA ALA A 66 -18.66 4.40 11.18
C ALA A 66 -20.15 4.51 10.79
N ALA A 67 -20.68 5.73 10.63
CA ALA A 67 -22.06 5.96 10.22
C ALA A 67 -22.28 5.70 8.71
N SER A 68 -21.20 5.61 7.94
CA SER A 68 -21.23 5.62 6.48
C SER A 68 -20.56 4.36 5.93
N SER A 69 -21.35 3.39 5.47
CA SER A 69 -20.79 2.25 4.74
C SER A 69 -20.02 2.76 3.52
N HIS A 70 -18.77 2.33 3.39
CA HIS A 70 -17.98 2.61 2.20
C HIS A 70 -18.35 1.72 1.00
N GLY A 71 -19.44 0.95 1.07
CA GLY A 71 -20.02 0.19 -0.06
C GLY A 71 -19.04 -0.77 -0.73
N CYS A 72 -18.12 -1.37 0.02
CA CYS A 72 -17.16 -2.35 -0.51
C CYS A 72 -17.29 -3.65 0.27
N ASP A 73 -17.69 -4.72 -0.41
CA ASP A 73 -17.93 -6.03 0.21
C ASP A 73 -16.64 -6.82 0.45
N LEU A 74 -15.48 -6.26 0.08
CA LEU A 74 -14.18 -6.91 0.20
C LEU A 74 -13.38 -6.46 1.42
N CYS A 75 -13.80 -5.37 2.07
CA CYS A 75 -13.03 -4.69 3.11
C CYS A 75 -13.81 -4.66 4.43
N PRO A 76 -13.10 -4.66 5.57
CA PRO A 76 -13.75 -4.42 6.85
C PRO A 76 -14.29 -2.99 6.93
N PRO A 77 -15.34 -2.73 7.74
CA PRO A 77 -16.03 -1.44 7.75
C PRO A 77 -15.15 -0.24 8.08
N ASN A 78 -14.06 -0.44 8.82
CA ASN A 78 -13.21 0.62 9.34
C ASN A 78 -12.23 1.20 8.30
N LEU A 79 -11.73 0.40 7.35
CA LEU A 79 -10.74 0.85 6.37
C LEU A 79 -10.82 0.04 5.07
N CYS A 80 -11.11 0.72 3.97
CA CYS A 80 -11.07 0.17 2.62
C CYS A 80 -9.81 0.65 1.91
N LYS A 81 -8.76 -0.19 1.94
CA LYS A 81 -7.48 0.10 1.26
C LYS A 81 -7.66 0.36 -0.24
N GLY A 82 -8.64 -0.26 -0.89
CA GLY A 82 -8.95 0.00 -2.30
C GLY A 82 -9.40 1.44 -2.56
N ARG A 83 -10.22 2.03 -1.68
CA ARG A 83 -10.58 3.45 -1.79
C ARG A 83 -9.38 4.37 -1.61
N VAL A 84 -8.48 4.03 -0.69
CA VAL A 84 -7.22 4.77 -0.48
C VAL A 84 -6.38 4.75 -1.76
N ILE A 85 -6.20 3.60 -2.41
CA ILE A 85 -5.48 3.51 -3.69
C ILE A 85 -6.14 4.34 -4.79
N GLN A 86 -7.48 4.37 -4.84
CA GLN A 86 -8.18 5.24 -5.81
C GLN A 86 -7.93 6.73 -5.52
N GLN A 87 -7.97 7.15 -4.26
CA GLN A 87 -7.68 8.54 -3.86
C GLN A 87 -6.25 8.94 -4.24
N ILE A 88 -5.27 8.08 -3.94
CA ILE A 88 -3.87 8.28 -4.30
C ILE A 88 -3.75 8.45 -5.82
N ARG A 89 -4.42 7.62 -6.62
CA ARG A 89 -4.35 7.79 -8.07
C ARG A 89 -5.06 9.04 -8.56
N SER A 90 -6.18 9.43 -7.96
CA SER A 90 -6.84 10.70 -8.29
C SER A 90 -6.03 11.93 -7.91
N SER A 91 -5.06 11.82 -7.00
CA SER A 91 -4.13 12.92 -6.67
C SER A 91 -2.93 13.04 -7.61
N ILE A 92 -2.72 12.05 -8.50
CA ILE A 92 -1.67 12.10 -9.52
C ILE A 92 -2.16 12.99 -10.67
N SER A 93 -1.38 14.01 -11.03
CA SER A 93 -1.68 14.90 -12.16
C SER A 93 -1.77 14.11 -13.48
N GLU A 94 -2.63 14.52 -14.40
CA GLU A 94 -2.72 13.89 -15.73
C GLU A 94 -1.40 13.95 -16.51
N ASN A 95 -0.54 14.92 -16.20
CA ASN A 95 0.79 15.08 -16.80
C ASN A 95 1.89 14.27 -16.07
N GLU A 96 1.57 13.63 -14.94
CA GLU A 96 2.49 12.80 -14.16
C GLU A 96 2.28 11.32 -14.49
N SER A 97 3.25 10.72 -15.20
CA SER A 97 3.27 9.26 -15.42
C SER A 97 3.79 8.56 -14.17
N LYS A 98 2.91 8.39 -13.18
CA LYS A 98 3.24 7.70 -11.92
C LYS A 98 2.75 6.26 -11.92
N ARG A 99 3.70 5.34 -11.73
CA ARG A 99 3.44 3.91 -11.53
C ARG A 99 3.23 3.61 -10.04
N ILE A 100 2.20 2.84 -9.71
CA ILE A 100 1.98 2.34 -8.36
C ILE A 100 2.57 0.94 -8.22
N ILE A 101 3.43 0.75 -7.21
CA ILE A 101 3.89 -0.57 -6.76
C ILE A 101 3.26 -0.87 -5.39
N TYR A 102 2.31 -1.80 -5.35
CA TYR A 102 1.62 -2.21 -4.13
C TYR A 102 2.27 -3.47 -3.53
N VAL A 103 2.79 -3.40 -2.31
CA VAL A 103 3.35 -4.55 -1.59
C VAL A 103 2.40 -4.97 -0.47
N GLY A 104 2.05 -6.25 -0.39
CA GLY A 104 1.14 -6.77 0.64
C GLY A 104 1.10 -8.29 0.72
N ASP A 105 0.41 -8.80 1.72
CA ASP A 105 0.32 -10.24 2.03
C ASP A 105 -1.05 -10.64 2.58
N GLY A 106 -1.80 -9.72 3.16
CA GLY A 106 -3.04 -9.97 3.86
C GLY A 106 -4.26 -10.14 2.94
N MET A 107 -5.31 -10.76 3.45
CA MET A 107 -6.57 -10.92 2.71
C MET A 107 -7.22 -9.57 2.37
N ASN A 108 -7.09 -8.58 3.26
CA ASN A 108 -7.59 -7.21 3.09
C ASN A 108 -6.80 -6.40 2.03
N ASP A 109 -5.71 -6.95 1.50
CA ASP A 109 -4.96 -6.36 0.40
C ASP A 109 -5.52 -6.74 -0.97
N PHE A 110 -6.52 -7.63 -1.07
CA PHE A 110 -7.08 -7.98 -2.38
C PHE A 110 -7.91 -6.85 -3.01
N CYS A 111 -8.65 -6.09 -2.20
CA CYS A 111 -9.42 -4.95 -2.71
C CYS A 111 -8.54 -3.92 -3.46
N PRO A 112 -7.40 -3.44 -2.90
CA PRO A 112 -6.55 -2.50 -3.61
C PRO A 112 -5.92 -3.07 -4.89
N THR A 113 -5.66 -4.38 -5.01
CA THR A 113 -5.11 -4.94 -6.27
C THR A 113 -6.08 -4.77 -7.44
N LEU A 114 -7.38 -4.80 -7.18
CA LEU A 114 -8.43 -4.58 -8.19
C LEU A 114 -8.53 -3.13 -8.65
N LYS A 115 -7.89 -2.20 -7.95
CA LYS A 115 -7.91 -0.76 -8.27
C LYS A 115 -6.69 -0.32 -9.08
N LEU A 116 -5.64 -1.14 -9.11
CA LEU A 116 -4.46 -0.94 -9.95
C LEU A 116 -4.81 -1.05 -11.44
N VAL A 117 -4.08 -0.32 -12.30
CA VAL A 117 -4.25 -0.33 -13.76
C VAL A 117 -3.14 -1.09 -14.47
N ALA A 118 -3.29 -1.25 -15.78
CA ALA A 118 -2.20 -1.66 -16.65
C ALA A 118 -1.02 -0.69 -16.48
N GLY A 119 0.17 -1.23 -16.25
CA GLY A 119 1.38 -0.46 -15.93
C GLY A 119 1.75 -0.49 -14.44
N ASP A 120 0.77 -0.65 -13.54
CA ASP A 120 1.04 -0.82 -12.11
C ASP A 120 1.58 -2.22 -11.79
N CYS A 121 2.16 -2.36 -10.59
CA CYS A 121 2.69 -3.60 -10.06
C CYS A 121 2.03 -3.96 -8.72
N VAL A 122 1.78 -5.25 -8.50
CA VAL A 122 1.45 -5.80 -7.19
C VAL A 122 2.47 -6.85 -6.80
N MET A 123 2.93 -6.80 -5.55
CA MET A 123 3.94 -7.68 -4.99
C MET A 123 3.37 -8.50 -3.83
N PRO A 124 2.66 -9.60 -4.10
CA PRO A 124 2.08 -10.44 -3.06
C PRO A 124 3.13 -11.39 -2.45
N ARG A 125 3.11 -11.55 -1.12
CA ARG A 125 3.96 -12.54 -0.46
C ARG A 125 3.54 -13.97 -0.82
N LYS A 126 4.48 -14.78 -1.31
CA LYS A 126 4.26 -16.17 -1.70
C LYS A 126 3.73 -16.99 -0.53
N ASN A 127 2.74 -17.86 -0.78
CA ASN A 127 2.08 -18.69 0.23
C ASN A 127 1.26 -17.94 1.30
N PHE A 128 1.01 -16.63 1.12
CA PHE A 128 0.12 -15.86 1.98
C PHE A 128 -1.26 -15.62 1.33
N PRO A 129 -2.29 -15.20 2.11
CA PRO A 129 -3.66 -15.07 1.62
C PRO A 129 -3.83 -14.24 0.35
N LEU A 130 -3.12 -13.11 0.24
CA LEU A 130 -3.19 -12.26 -0.96
C LEU A 130 -2.76 -13.02 -2.22
N TRP A 131 -1.61 -13.72 -2.16
CA TRP A 131 -1.06 -14.47 -3.28
C TRP A 131 -2.04 -15.54 -3.75
N GLY A 132 -2.55 -16.36 -2.83
CA GLY A 132 -3.54 -17.39 -3.16
C GLY A 132 -4.82 -16.83 -3.76
N ARG A 133 -5.27 -15.64 -3.30
CA ARG A 133 -6.47 -14.99 -3.83
C ARG A 133 -6.25 -14.39 -5.22
N ILE A 134 -5.08 -13.81 -5.49
CA ILE A 134 -4.70 -13.33 -6.82
C ILE A 134 -4.65 -14.49 -7.80
N LEU A 135 -4.03 -15.62 -7.45
CA LEU A 135 -3.95 -16.79 -8.34
C LEU A 135 -5.33 -17.32 -8.77
N LYS A 136 -6.30 -17.32 -7.85
CA LYS A 136 -7.68 -17.76 -8.12
C LYS A 136 -8.50 -16.76 -8.94
N ASN A 137 -8.04 -15.50 -9.06
CA ASN A 137 -8.79 -14.40 -9.65
C ASN A 137 -7.89 -13.55 -10.57
N SER A 138 -6.93 -14.16 -11.25
CA SER A 138 -5.88 -13.47 -12.01
C SER A 138 -6.47 -12.58 -13.11
N GLN A 139 -7.59 -12.99 -13.71
CA GLN A 139 -8.34 -12.24 -14.71
C GLN A 139 -8.89 -10.90 -14.21
N LEU A 140 -9.04 -10.71 -12.90
CA LEU A 140 -9.52 -9.47 -12.30
C LEU A 140 -8.40 -8.47 -12.01
N VAL A 141 -7.13 -8.93 -12.02
CA VAL A 141 -5.96 -8.13 -11.67
C VAL A 141 -5.31 -7.60 -12.94
N LYS A 142 -5.39 -6.29 -13.15
CA LYS A 142 -4.80 -5.61 -14.32
C LYS A 142 -3.31 -5.32 -14.18
N ALA A 143 -2.82 -5.25 -12.93
CA ALA A 143 -1.43 -4.98 -12.61
C ALA A 143 -0.53 -6.18 -12.91
N LYS A 144 0.76 -5.92 -13.20
CA LYS A 144 1.78 -6.96 -13.26
C LYS A 144 2.00 -7.54 -11.86
N VAL A 145 2.04 -8.86 -11.72
CA VAL A 145 2.19 -9.55 -10.43
C VAL A 145 3.63 -10.02 -10.25
N TYR A 146 4.28 -9.60 -9.15
CA TYR A 146 5.64 -9.99 -8.79
C TYR A 146 5.70 -10.54 -7.37
N GLU A 147 5.55 -11.85 -7.23
CA GLU A 147 5.60 -12.52 -5.94
C GLU A 147 6.99 -12.52 -5.28
N TRP A 148 7.03 -12.50 -3.94
CA TRP A 148 8.27 -12.55 -3.15
C TRP A 148 8.15 -13.57 -2.00
N GLY A 149 9.22 -14.29 -1.70
CA GLY A 149 9.24 -15.29 -0.60
C GLY A 149 9.70 -14.69 0.73
N ASP A 150 10.78 -13.92 0.68
CA ASP A 150 11.45 -13.33 1.83
C ASP A 150 11.87 -11.87 1.56
N SER A 151 12.56 -11.26 2.53
CA SER A 151 13.00 -9.87 2.46
C SER A 151 14.06 -9.62 1.38
N GLU A 152 14.92 -10.59 1.09
CA GLU A 152 15.97 -10.45 0.07
C GLU A 152 15.34 -10.46 -1.33
N ASP A 153 14.41 -11.39 -1.56
CA ASP A 153 13.59 -11.43 -2.76
C ASP A 153 12.80 -10.13 -2.96
N LEU A 154 12.11 -9.67 -1.91
CA LEU A 154 11.35 -8.43 -1.95
C LEU A 154 12.25 -7.25 -2.34
N ALA A 155 13.40 -7.09 -1.69
CA ALA A 155 14.33 -6.00 -1.97
C ALA A 155 14.85 -6.07 -3.41
N ARG A 156 15.30 -7.25 -3.86
CA ARG A 156 15.83 -7.47 -5.21
C ARG A 156 14.80 -7.14 -6.29
N ILE A 157 13.57 -7.62 -6.15
CA ILE A 157 12.51 -7.37 -7.13
C ILE A 157 12.10 -5.90 -7.11
N LEU A 158 11.90 -5.33 -5.92
CA LEU A 158 11.49 -3.93 -5.78
C LEU A 158 12.53 -3.00 -6.42
N LEU A 159 13.83 -3.17 -6.11
CA LEU A 159 14.91 -2.39 -6.72
C LEU A 159 14.93 -2.50 -8.23
N LYS A 160 14.70 -3.71 -8.78
CA LYS A 160 14.56 -3.88 -10.23
C LYS A 160 13.41 -3.03 -10.77
N LEU A 161 12.21 -3.13 -10.19
CA LEU A 161 11.02 -2.40 -10.67
C LEU A 161 11.18 -0.88 -10.63
N ILE A 162 11.93 -0.36 -9.67
CA ILE A 162 12.21 1.08 -9.52
C ILE A 162 13.21 1.56 -10.58
N ASN A 163 14.21 0.74 -10.88
CA ASN A 163 15.26 1.08 -11.83
C ASN A 163 14.87 0.76 -13.27
N SER A 164 13.82 -0.04 -13.46
CA SER A 164 13.29 -0.36 -14.77
C SER A 164 12.39 0.77 -15.27
N ASN A 165 13.01 1.69 -16.03
CA ASN A 165 12.33 2.44 -17.08
C ASN A 165 11.94 1.43 -18.16
N GLU A 166 10.87 0.66 -17.96
CA GLU A 166 10.37 -0.20 -19.03
C GLU A 166 9.72 0.70 -20.09
N ASP A 167 10.35 0.69 -21.27
CA ASP A 167 9.93 1.24 -22.57
C ASP A 167 8.52 0.82 -23.00
#